data_AF-A0A0M2V813-F1
#
_entry.id   AF-A0A0M2V813-F1
#
_cell.length_a   1.000
_cell.length_b   1.000
_cell.length_c   1.000
_cell.angle_alpha   90.00
_cell.angle_beta   90.00
_cell.angle_gamma   90.00
#
_symmetry.space_group_name_H-M   'P 1'
#
loop_
_entity.id
_entity.type
_entity.pdbx_description
1 polymer ?
#
loop_
_entity_poly.entity_id
_entity_poly.type
_entity_poly.pdbx_seq_one_letter_code
_entity_poly.pdbx_strand_id
1 'polypeptide(L)'
;MNYTQRELFLITLKQQFTDIYTTSKAGQDTSELRLRAQGFVHAGEILELCSRTEVQQLLEQVHQEVFGCSTLQRKPKEFDRRQQALRLGDYDYFDEPAWSRIKR
;
A
#
# COMPACT_ATOMS: atom_id res chain seq x y z
N MET A 1 28.33 -8.37 8.94
CA MET A 1 27.35 -7.35 8.50
C MET A 1 27.98 -5.97 8.64
N ASN A 2 28.09 -5.21 7.55
CA ASN A 2 28.52 -3.81 7.62
C ASN A 2 27.28 -2.98 8.01
N TYR A 3 27.16 -2.64 9.30
CA TYR A 3 25.97 -2.01 9.87
C TYR A 3 25.53 -0.75 9.10
N THR A 4 26.49 0.03 8.59
CA THR A 4 26.26 1.22 7.77
C THR A 4 25.54 0.90 6.45
N GLN A 5 25.86 -0.22 5.80
CA GLN A 5 25.22 -0.62 4.54
C GLN A 5 23.76 -1.01 4.75
N ARG A 6 23.48 -1.76 5.83
CA ARG A 6 22.12 -2.16 6.18
C ARG A 6 21.26 -0.95 6.53
N GLU A 7 21.80 -0.02 7.32
CA GLU A 7 21.08 1.21 7.66
C GLU A 7 20.77 2.06 6.43
N LEU A 8 21.76 2.28 5.56
CA LEU A 8 21.57 3.02 4.31
C LEU A 8 20.51 2.35 3.41
N PHE A 9 20.52 1.03 3.33
CA PHE A 9 19.54 0.25 2.60
C PHE A 9 18.11 0.50 3.12
N LEU A 10 17.91 0.38 4.44
CA LEU A 10 16.59 0.56 5.05
C LEU A 10 16.06 2.00 4.91
N ILE A 11 16.93 3.00 5.05
CA ILE A 11 16.58 4.42 4.82
C ILE A 11 16.14 4.63 3.37
N THR A 12 16.90 4.08 2.42
CA THR A 12 16.60 4.19 0.99
C THR A 12 15.30 3.47 0.64
N LEU A 13 15.07 2.28 1.19
CA LEU A 13 13.84 1.52 0.98
C LEU A 13 12.61 2.24 1.55
N LYS A 14 12.74 2.84 2.75
CA LYS A 14 11.70 3.67 3.36
C LYS A 14 11.31 4.84 2.46
N GLN A 15 12.31 5.52 1.87
CA GLN A 15 12.05 6.61 0.94
C GLN A 15 11.30 6.13 -0.29
N GLN A 16 11.72 5.02 -0.91
CA GLN A 16 11.03 4.47 -2.09
C GLN A 16 9.56 4.10 -1.79
N PHE A 17 9.27 3.51 -0.63
CA PHE A 17 7.88 3.24 -0.23
C PHE A 17 7.08 4.52 0.01
N THR A 18 7.71 5.54 0.60
CA THR A 18 7.07 6.85 0.80
C THR A 18 6.70 7.47 -0.54
N ASP A 19 7.62 7.45 -1.52
CA ASP A 19 7.40 7.98 -2.86
C ASP A 19 6.26 7.23 -3.59
N ILE A 20 6.23 5.91 -3.49
CA ILE A 20 5.14 5.09 -4.06
C ILE A 20 3.80 5.50 -3.46
N TYR A 21 3.70 5.57 -2.13
CA TYR A 21 2.41 5.84 -1.49
C TYR A 21 1.96 7.28 -1.61
N THR A 22 2.86 8.25 -1.58
CA THR A 22 2.52 9.66 -1.83
C THR A 22 2.04 9.89 -3.26
N THR A 23 2.74 9.31 -4.24
CA THR A 23 2.34 9.34 -5.67
C THR A 23 0.98 8.64 -5.86
N SER A 24 0.78 7.47 -5.24
CA SER A 24 -0.50 6.77 -5.25
C SER A 24 -1.62 7.58 -4.59
N LYS A 25 -1.33 8.28 -3.48
CA LYS A 25 -2.28 9.17 -2.79
C LYS A 25 -2.72 10.33 -3.68
N ALA A 26 -1.80 10.83 -4.52
CA ALA A 26 -2.07 11.86 -5.51
C ALA A 26 -2.84 11.34 -6.75
N GLY A 27 -3.15 10.03 -6.82
CA GLY A 27 -3.83 9.41 -7.95
C GLY A 27 -2.97 9.24 -9.20
N GLN A 28 -1.65 9.33 -9.06
CA GLN A 28 -0.69 9.22 -10.15
C GLN A 28 -0.23 7.76 -10.34
N ASP A 29 0.28 7.42 -11.53
CA ASP A 29 0.83 6.10 -11.81
C ASP A 29 2.12 5.87 -10.99
N THR A 30 2.23 4.66 -10.44
CA THR A 30 3.35 4.22 -9.58
C THR A 30 4.07 3.00 -10.14
N SER A 31 3.76 2.58 -11.37
CA SER A 31 4.24 1.33 -11.95
C SER A 31 5.78 1.26 -12.00
N GLU A 32 6.44 2.31 -12.48
CA GLU A 32 7.91 2.36 -12.49
C GLU A 32 8.53 2.35 -11.09
N LEU A 33 7.96 3.12 -10.16
CA LEU A 33 8.44 3.19 -8.77
C LEU A 33 8.35 1.82 -8.09
N ARG A 34 7.26 1.09 -8.31
CA ARG A 34 7.07 -0.28 -7.79
C ARG A 34 8.08 -1.25 -8.37
N LEU A 35 8.33 -1.21 -9.67
CA LEU A 35 9.35 -2.07 -10.31
C LEU A 35 10.75 -1.79 -9.75
N ARG A 36 11.10 -0.51 -9.56
CA ARG A 36 12.37 -0.11 -8.96
C ARG A 36 12.49 -0.63 -7.52
N ALA A 37 11.45 -0.46 -6.70
CA ALA A 37 11.44 -0.94 -5.32
C ALA A 37 11.54 -2.47 -5.24
N GLN A 38 10.89 -3.21 -6.14
CA GLN A 38 11.01 -4.67 -6.20
C GLN A 38 12.46 -5.11 -6.50
N GLY A 39 13.11 -4.49 -7.48
CA GLY A 39 14.52 -4.77 -7.77
C GLY A 39 15.44 -4.43 -6.60
N PHE A 40 15.17 -3.31 -5.93
CA PHE A 40 15.94 -2.89 -4.76
C PHE A 40 15.79 -3.85 -3.57
N VAL A 41 14.57 -4.30 -3.28
CA VAL A 41 14.29 -5.32 -2.25
C VAL A 41 15.01 -6.63 -2.58
N HIS A 42 14.92 -7.10 -3.82
CA HIS A 42 15.56 -8.35 -4.22
C HIS A 42 17.09 -8.29 -4.08
N ALA A 43 17.71 -7.16 -4.43
CA ALA A 43 19.14 -6.95 -4.19
C ALA A 43 19.47 -6.95 -2.69
N GLY A 44 18.62 -6.35 -1.85
CA GLY A 44 18.76 -6.37 -0.39
C GLY A 44 18.67 -7.78 0.21
N GLU A 45 17.79 -8.63 -0.30
CA GLU A 45 17.68 -10.04 0.10
C GLU A 45 18.94 -10.83 -0.28
N ILE A 46 19.45 -10.67 -1.51
CA ILE A 46 20.68 -11.34 -1.97
C ILE A 46 21.89 -10.93 -1.13
N LEU A 47 21.95 -9.65 -0.74
CA LEU A 47 23.04 -9.10 0.07
C LEU A 47 22.84 -9.33 1.58
N GLU A 48 21.80 -10.06 1.97
CA GLU A 48 21.43 -10.33 3.37
C GLU A 48 21.26 -9.05 4.22
N LEU A 49 20.84 -7.95 3.60
CA LEU A 49 20.60 -6.66 4.27
C LEU A 49 19.20 -6.57 4.89
N CYS A 50 18.25 -7.36 4.38
CA CYS A 50 16.90 -7.44 4.91
C CYS A 50 16.32 -8.85 4.76
N SER A 51 15.33 -9.13 5.61
CA SER A 51 14.41 -10.25 5.49
C SER A 51 13.08 -9.80 4.89
N ARG A 52 12.36 -10.74 4.29
CA ARG A 52 11.02 -10.49 3.76
C ARG A 52 10.04 -9.95 4.81
N THR A 53 10.17 -10.41 6.05
CA THR A 53 9.38 -9.94 7.20
C THR A 53 9.68 -8.48 7.56
N GLU A 54 10.94 -8.07 7.57
CA GLU A 54 11.32 -6.67 7.84
C GLU A 54 10.81 -5.74 6.74
N VAL A 55 10.89 -6.18 5.47
CA VAL A 55 10.36 -5.42 4.34
C VAL A 55 8.85 -5.23 4.46
N GLN A 56 8.10 -6.27 4.86
CA GLN A 56 6.65 -6.17 5.09
C GLN A 56 6.31 -5.21 6.23
N GLN A 57 7.05 -5.28 7.34
CA GLN A 57 6.85 -4.37 8.47
C GLN A 57 7.12 -2.92 8.09
N LEU A 58 8.21 -2.67 7.35
CA LEU A 58 8.55 -1.32 6.88
C LEU A 58 7.50 -0.79 5.89
N LEU A 59 7.02 -1.65 4.98
CA LEU A 59 5.96 -1.30 4.04
C LEU A 59 4.68 -0.88 4.77
N GLU A 60 4.25 -1.67 5.76
CA GLU A 60 3.06 -1.37 6.57
C GLU A 60 3.23 -0.07 7.36
N GLN A 61 4.38 0.12 8.00
CA GLN A 61 4.70 1.34 8.72
C GLN A 61 4.57 2.57 7.82
N VAL A 62 5.18 2.54 6.63
CA VAL A 62 5.14 3.68 5.70
C VAL A 62 3.73 3.89 5.14
N HIS A 63 2.97 2.83 4.89
CA HIS A 63 1.57 2.94 4.52
C HIS A 63 0.77 3.70 5.59
N GLN A 64 0.93 3.31 6.86
CA GLN A 64 0.26 3.96 7.98
C GLN A 64 0.70 5.42 8.14
N GLU A 65 1.99 5.73 7.98
CA GLU A 65 2.52 7.11 8.00
C GLU A 65 1.89 7.99 6.90
N VAL A 66 1.72 7.46 5.68
CA VAL A 66 1.20 8.24 4.54
C VAL A 66 -0.34 8.35 4.53
N PHE A 67 -1.05 7.30 4.95
CA PHE A 67 -2.50 7.21 4.81
C PHE A 67 -3.28 7.28 6.12
N GLY A 68 -2.60 7.18 7.27
CA GLY A 68 -3.26 7.18 8.59
C GLY A 68 -4.08 5.93 8.89
N CYS A 69 -3.96 4.88 8.08
CA CYS A 69 -4.65 3.60 8.26
C CYS A 69 -3.75 2.44 7.85
N SER A 70 -4.05 1.24 8.34
CA SER A 70 -3.33 0.03 7.90
C SER A 70 -3.69 -0.34 6.46
N THR A 71 -2.83 -1.11 5.79
CA THR A 71 -3.14 -1.64 4.44
C THR A 71 -4.43 -2.46 4.45
N LEU A 72 -4.68 -3.21 5.54
CA LEU A 72 -5.89 -3.99 5.76
C LEU A 72 -7.16 -3.14 5.93
N GLN A 73 -7.01 -1.94 6.50
CA GLN A 73 -8.12 -0.99 6.70
C GLN A 73 -8.43 -0.17 5.46
N ARG A 74 -7.48 -0.03 4.52
CA ARG A 74 -7.67 0.67 3.24
C ARG A 74 -8.43 -0.18 2.20
N LYS A 75 -9.31 -1.09 2.61
CA LYS A 75 -10.33 -1.58 1.69
C LYS A 75 -11.28 -0.43 1.39
N PRO A 76 -11.60 -0.14 0.12
CA PRO A 76 -12.60 0.88 -0.16
C PRO A 76 -13.90 0.46 0.51
N LYS A 77 -14.41 1.29 1.43
CA LYS A 77 -15.67 1.04 2.16
C LYS A 77 -16.82 0.66 1.22
N GLU A 78 -16.77 1.15 -0.02
CA GLU A 78 -17.71 0.80 -1.08
C GLU A 78 -17.68 -0.68 -1.49
N PHE A 79 -16.51 -1.33 -1.47
CA PHE A 79 -16.40 -2.76 -1.76
C PHE A 79 -17.09 -3.58 -0.67
N ASP A 80 -16.90 -3.21 0.60
CA ASP A 80 -17.53 -3.89 1.73
C ASP A 80 -19.05 -3.66 1.73
N ARG A 81 -19.52 -2.44 1.47
CA ARG A 81 -20.96 -2.14 1.35
C ARG A 81 -21.62 -2.86 0.17
N ARG A 82 -20.94 -2.92 -0.97
CA ARG A 82 -21.41 -3.68 -2.14
C ARG A 82 -21.51 -5.19 -1.86
N GLN A 83 -20.50 -5.77 -1.21
CA GLN A 83 -20.56 -7.19 -0.82
C GLN A 83 -21.66 -7.45 0.22
N GLN A 84 -21.84 -6.53 1.17
CA GLN A 84 -22.88 -6.62 2.17
C GLN A 84 -24.27 -6.56 1.54
N ALA A 85 -24.49 -5.64 0.60
CA ALA A 85 -25.75 -5.53 -0.13
C ALA A 85 -26.10 -6.82 -0.91
N LEU A 86 -25.10 -7.43 -1.58
CA LEU A 86 -25.29 -8.74 -2.24
C LEU A 86 -25.68 -9.86 -1.28
N ARG A 87 -25.05 -9.92 -0.09
CA ARG A 87 -25.35 -10.96 0.91
C ARG A 87 -26.73 -10.79 1.54
N LEU A 88 -27.18 -9.55 1.71
CA LEU A 88 -28.45 -9.22 2.34
C LEU A 88 -29.62 -9.15 1.34
N GLY A 89 -29.35 -9.25 0.03
CA GLY A 89 -30.37 -9.06 -1.01
C GLY A 89 -30.88 -7.62 -1.09
N ASP A 90 -30.07 -6.65 -0.66
CA ASP A 90 -30.37 -5.22 -0.75
C ASP A 90 -30.09 -4.73 -2.17
N TYR A 91 -31.06 -4.95 -3.07
CA TYR A 91 -30.95 -4.55 -4.48
C TYR A 91 -31.11 -3.04 -4.68
N ASP A 92 -31.73 -2.33 -3.74
CA ASP A 92 -31.90 -0.86 -3.77
C ASP A 92 -30.54 -0.15 -3.83
N TYR A 93 -29.51 -0.72 -3.18
CA TYR A 93 -28.13 -0.25 -3.30
C TYR A 93 -27.63 -0.19 -4.75
N PHE A 94 -28.07 -1.12 -5.61
CA PHE A 94 -27.64 -1.22 -7.01
C PHE A 94 -28.42 -0.29 -7.94
N ASP A 95 -29.60 0.13 -7.55
CA ASP A 95 -30.45 1.06 -8.31
C ASP A 95 -30.02 2.53 -8.11
N GLU A 96 -29.39 2.86 -6.97
CA GLU A 96 -28.80 4.20 -6.77
C GLU A 96 -27.63 4.46 -7.74
N PRO A 97 -27.51 5.62 -8.40
CA PRO A 97 -26.37 5.92 -9.25
C PRO A 97 -25.03 5.87 -8.49
N ALA A 98 -23.98 5.32 -9.12
CA ALA A 98 -22.66 5.21 -8.48
C ALA A 98 -22.10 6.55 -7.96
N TRP A 99 -22.40 7.67 -8.64
CA TRP A 99 -21.98 8.99 -8.19
C TRP A 99 -22.65 9.41 -6.86
N SER A 100 -23.87 8.96 -6.60
CA SER A 100 -24.63 9.22 -5.37
C SER A 100 -24.09 8.41 -4.18
N ARG A 101 -23.43 7.27 -4.44
CA ARG A 101 -22.83 6.38 -3.42
C ARG A 101 -21.54 6.96 -2.83
N ILE A 102 -20.74 7.63 -3.66
CA ILE A 102 -19.42 8.20 -3.29
C ILE A 102 -19.52 9.35 -2.28
N LYS A 103 -20.67 10.02 -2.18
CA LYS A 103 -20.88 11.21 -1.31
C LYS A 103 -21.30 10.88 0.14
N ARG A 104 -21.43 9.60 0.50
CA ARG A 104 -22.05 9.17 1.77
C ARG A 104 -21.05 8.69 2.82
#